data_AF-A0A7J6RKP0-F1
#
_entry.id   AF-A0A7J6RKP0-F1
#
_cell.length_a   1.000
_cell.length_b   1.000
_cell.length_c   1.000
_cell.angle_alpha   90.00
_cell.angle_beta   90.00
_cell.angle_gamma   90.00
#
_symmetry.space_group_name_H-M   'P 1'
#
loop_
_entity.id
_entity.type
_entity.pdbx_description
1 polymer ?
#
loop_
_entity_poly.entity_id
_entity_poly.type
_entity_poly.pdbx_seq_one_letter_code
_entity_poly.pdbx_strand_id
1 'polypeptide(L)'
;TEGVSTTDLVGRLLLLTKDHLSGSALDGGLGPNERSCVSVRMLTTTRRIAEFSSRRAPTPDDTVVYVDGAFDMFNVGHATTLEKAKALGTYLLVGIFDDETVNKMKGGNYPVMNLLERVLNVSACKHVDEVIIGAPVEITEDLIKTMNISIVAQGSISSRRRRCPSGDEAGTVTDAFTSINLDWLPQ
;
A
#
# COMPACT_ATOMS: atom_id res chain seq x y z
N THR A 1 -14.47 13.09 -1.39
CA THR A 1 -15.25 11.94 -1.89
C THR A 1 -16.10 11.41 -0.75
N GLU A 2 -17.24 10.81 -1.04
CA GLU A 2 -18.10 10.20 0.00
C GLU A 2 -17.30 9.14 0.76
N GLY A 3 -17.33 9.18 2.09
CA GLY A 3 -16.69 8.17 2.94
C GLY A 3 -15.23 8.42 3.35
N VAL A 4 -14.53 9.45 2.85
CA VAL A 4 -13.16 9.77 3.30
C VAL A 4 -12.99 11.28 3.44
N SER A 5 -12.48 11.71 4.59
CA SER A 5 -12.13 13.11 4.90
C SER A 5 -10.77 13.16 5.60
N THR A 6 -10.06 14.28 5.48
CA THR A 6 -8.80 14.49 6.21
C THR A 6 -9.01 14.38 7.73
N THR A 7 -10.13 14.87 8.26
CA THR A 7 -10.47 14.73 9.68
C THR A 7 -10.71 13.27 10.08
N ASP A 8 -11.28 12.45 9.19
CA ASP A 8 -11.47 11.02 9.42
C ASP A 8 -10.11 10.29 9.47
N LEU A 9 -9.23 10.54 8.49
CA LEU A 9 -7.88 9.97 8.47
C LEU A 9 -7.05 10.41 9.68
N VAL A 10 -7.14 11.67 10.09
CA VAL A 10 -6.49 12.18 11.32
C VAL A 10 -7.07 11.48 12.55
N GLY A 11 -8.38 11.25 12.61
CA GLY A 11 -9.03 10.49 13.67
C GLY A 11 -8.45 9.07 13.78
N ARG A 12 -8.31 8.36 12.65
CA ARG A 12 -7.68 7.04 12.60
C ARG A 12 -6.21 7.08 13.00
N LEU A 13 -5.47 8.12 12.62
CA LEU A 13 -4.06 8.31 13.02
C LEU A 13 -3.91 8.56 14.53
N LEU A 14 -4.82 9.32 15.14
CA LEU A 14 -4.84 9.50 16.59
C LEU A 14 -5.18 8.19 17.31
N LEU A 15 -6.01 7.34 16.72
CA LEU A 15 -6.32 6.01 17.26
C LEU A 15 -5.16 5.04 17.13
N LEU A 16 -4.26 5.14 16.14
CA LEU A 16 -3.03 4.34 16.07
C LEU A 16 -2.17 4.44 17.34
N THR A 17 -2.27 5.54 18.09
CA THR A 17 -1.52 5.76 19.35
C THR A 17 -2.18 5.13 20.57
N LYS A 18 -3.39 4.59 20.42
CA LYS A 18 -4.10 3.84 21.46
C LYS A 18 -4.23 2.40 20.99
N ASP A 19 -3.42 1.51 21.53
CA ASP A 19 -3.50 0.08 21.22
C ASP A 19 -4.90 -0.44 21.59
N HIS A 20 -5.75 -0.71 20.59
CA HIS A 20 -7.15 -1.12 20.78
C HIS A 20 -7.48 -2.48 20.14
N LEU A 21 -6.53 -3.12 19.46
CA LEU A 21 -6.69 -4.49 18.94
C LEU A 21 -6.53 -5.58 20.01
N SER A 22 -6.66 -5.26 21.30
CA SER A 22 -7.01 -6.25 22.32
C SER A 22 -8.54 -6.39 22.37
N GLY A 23 -9.12 -7.12 21.42
CA GLY A 23 -10.58 -7.27 21.39
C GLY A 23 -11.19 -8.06 20.24
N SER A 24 -10.57 -9.15 19.77
CA SER A 24 -11.33 -10.18 19.05
C SER A 24 -11.96 -11.13 20.07
N ALA A 25 -13.16 -10.80 20.56
CA ALA A 25 -14.04 -11.78 21.19
C ALA A 25 -15.50 -11.37 21.01
N LEU A 26 -16.28 -12.33 20.54
CA LEU A 26 -17.73 -12.30 20.45
C LEU A 26 -18.28 -12.09 21.87
N ASP A 27 -18.89 -10.95 22.22
CA ASP A 27 -19.87 -10.91 23.31
C ASP A 27 -20.80 -9.69 23.21
N GLY A 28 -22.07 -9.94 23.48
CA GLY A 28 -23.11 -8.92 23.54
C GLY A 28 -22.96 -8.09 24.81
N GLY A 29 -22.95 -6.76 24.67
CA GLY A 29 -22.93 -5.88 25.82
C GLY A 29 -23.03 -4.41 25.40
N LEU A 30 -24.26 -3.92 25.26
CA LEU A 30 -24.55 -2.50 25.11
C LEU A 30 -24.10 -1.74 26.38
N GLY A 31 -22.99 -0.99 26.29
CA GLY A 31 -22.58 0.00 27.27
C GLY A 31 -22.73 1.42 26.70
N PRO A 32 -23.46 2.35 27.37
CA PRO A 32 -23.75 3.67 26.81
C PRO A 32 -22.59 4.64 27.06
N ASN A 33 -21.39 4.38 26.51
CA ASN A 33 -20.37 5.43 26.37
C ASN A 33 -19.21 5.12 25.41
N GLU A 34 -19.37 4.19 24.47
CA GLU A 34 -18.43 4.08 23.37
C GLU A 34 -18.92 4.98 22.25
N ARG A 35 -18.31 6.17 22.14
CA ARG A 35 -18.22 6.82 20.82
C ARG A 35 -17.32 5.93 19.98
N SER A 36 -17.86 4.81 19.51
CA SER A 36 -17.39 4.16 18.30
C SER A 36 -17.36 5.27 17.27
N CYS A 37 -16.16 5.78 16.98
CA CYS A 37 -15.97 6.62 15.82
C CYS A 37 -16.44 5.74 14.67
N VAL A 38 -17.65 6.01 14.20
CA VAL A 38 -18.20 5.34 13.04
C VAL A 38 -17.33 5.84 11.90
N SER A 39 -16.21 5.15 11.68
CA SER A 39 -15.34 5.30 10.53
C SER A 39 -16.28 5.24 9.35
N VAL A 40 -16.41 6.36 8.64
CA VAL A 40 -17.38 6.46 7.55
C VAL A 40 -16.91 5.47 6.51
N ARG A 41 -17.56 4.31 6.43
CA ARG A 41 -17.10 3.23 5.56
C ARG A 41 -17.29 3.67 4.12
N MET A 42 -16.19 3.88 3.41
CA MET A 42 -16.25 4.13 1.98
C MET A 42 -16.93 2.93 1.29
N LEU A 43 -18.03 3.19 0.59
CA LEU A 43 -18.75 2.18 -0.17
C LEU A 43 -18.11 2.05 -1.56
N THR A 44 -17.08 1.22 -1.68
CA THR A 44 -16.43 1.01 -2.96
C THR A 44 -17.35 0.22 -3.90
N THR A 45 -17.61 0.78 -5.07
CA THR A 45 -18.39 0.11 -6.12
C THR A 45 -17.47 -0.29 -7.26
N THR A 46 -17.88 -1.30 -8.04
CA THR A 46 -17.16 -1.70 -9.26
C THR A 46 -16.97 -0.53 -10.23
N ARG A 47 -17.97 0.36 -10.35
CA ARG A 47 -17.90 1.58 -11.14
C ARG A 47 -16.77 2.51 -10.67
N ARG A 48 -16.65 2.74 -9.36
CA ARG A 48 -15.58 3.59 -8.81
C ARG A 48 -14.21 3.00 -9.12
N ILE A 49 -14.01 1.70 -8.94
CA ILE A 49 -12.74 1.05 -9.28
C ILE A 49 -12.43 1.20 -10.78
N ALA A 50 -13.42 0.94 -11.65
CA ALA A 50 -13.26 1.03 -13.10
C ALA A 50 -12.98 2.46 -13.61
N GLU A 51 -13.41 3.49 -12.87
CA GLU A 51 -13.12 4.90 -13.20
C GLU A 51 -11.64 5.25 -12.98
N PHE A 52 -10.96 4.59 -12.04
CA PHE A 52 -9.54 4.82 -11.73
C PHE A 52 -8.59 3.77 -12.34
N SER A 53 -9.08 2.62 -12.78
CA SER A 53 -8.26 1.62 -13.47
C SER A 53 -7.92 2.07 -14.89
N SER A 54 -6.68 1.83 -15.33
CA SER A 54 -6.36 1.93 -16.75
C SER A 54 -7.18 0.89 -17.53
N ARG A 55 -7.64 1.24 -18.74
CA ARG A 55 -8.43 0.32 -19.58
C ARG A 55 -7.57 -0.58 -20.47
N ARG A 56 -6.25 -0.56 -20.27
CA ARG A 56 -5.29 -1.27 -21.10
C ARG A 56 -4.94 -2.60 -20.42
N ALA A 57 -5.17 -3.70 -21.11
CA ALA A 57 -4.64 -5.01 -20.71
C ALA A 57 -3.18 -5.16 -21.17
N PRO A 58 -2.37 -6.00 -20.50
CA PRO A 58 -1.01 -6.28 -20.93
C PRO A 58 -1.01 -7.01 -22.28
N THR A 59 -0.16 -6.57 -23.19
CA THR A 59 0.05 -7.24 -24.49
C THR A 59 1.27 -8.17 -24.41
N PRO A 60 1.42 -9.16 -25.32
CA PRO A 60 2.57 -10.07 -25.30
C PRO A 60 3.93 -9.38 -25.45
N ASP A 61 3.96 -8.19 -26.06
CA ASP A 61 5.17 -7.38 -26.23
C ASP A 61 5.50 -6.53 -24.99
N ASP A 62 4.61 -6.49 -24.00
CA ASP A 62 4.82 -5.70 -22.79
C ASP A 62 5.74 -6.41 -21.79
N THR A 63 6.72 -5.66 -21.28
CA THR A 63 7.51 -6.09 -20.12
C THR A 63 6.75 -5.73 -18.85
N VAL A 64 6.20 -6.75 -18.18
CA VAL A 64 5.38 -6.60 -16.97
C VAL A 64 6.28 -6.51 -15.75
N VAL A 65 6.23 -5.37 -15.08
CA VAL A 65 6.91 -5.11 -13.81
C VAL A 65 5.90 -5.25 -12.68
N TYR A 66 6.22 -6.08 -11.69
CA TYR A 66 5.43 -6.28 -10.49
C TYR A 66 6.06 -5.60 -9.28
N VAL A 67 5.26 -4.85 -8.53
CA VAL A 67 5.64 -4.25 -7.24
C VAL A 67 4.55 -4.54 -6.24
N ASP A 68 4.90 -5.02 -5.06
CA ASP A 68 3.94 -5.25 -3.98
C ASP A 68 4.21 -4.38 -2.75
N GLY A 69 3.16 -4.18 -1.94
CA GLY A 69 3.29 -3.41 -0.73
C GLY A 69 1.98 -3.13 -0.01
N ALA A 70 2.13 -2.50 1.16
CA ALA A 70 0.98 -2.01 1.91
C ALA A 70 0.36 -0.77 1.25
N PHE A 71 1.16 0.15 0.70
CA PHE A 71 0.68 1.42 0.10
C PHE A 71 -0.31 2.23 0.98
N ASP A 72 -0.16 2.11 2.30
CA ASP A 72 -0.95 2.86 3.26
C ASP A 72 -0.52 4.33 3.30
N MET A 73 -1.46 5.24 3.56
CA MET A 73 -1.28 6.70 3.46
C MET A 73 -0.48 7.11 2.21
N PHE A 74 -1.00 6.77 1.03
CA PHE A 74 -0.32 6.96 -0.25
C PHE A 74 0.25 8.37 -0.41
N ASN A 75 1.56 8.48 -0.68
CA ASN A 75 2.31 9.73 -0.64
C ASN A 75 3.32 9.82 -1.80
N VAL A 76 4.05 10.94 -1.86
CA VAL A 76 5.04 11.21 -2.92
C VAL A 76 6.16 10.18 -3.00
N GLY A 77 6.53 9.55 -1.88
CA GLY A 77 7.53 8.48 -1.86
C GLY A 77 7.03 7.25 -2.62
N HIS A 78 5.79 6.84 -2.40
CA HIS A 78 5.19 5.75 -3.18
C HIS A 78 5.08 6.10 -4.66
N ALA A 79 4.61 7.31 -4.99
CA ALA A 79 4.51 7.75 -6.38
C ALA A 79 5.86 7.73 -7.11
N THR A 80 6.92 8.20 -6.46
CA THR A 80 8.29 8.21 -7.01
C THR A 80 8.84 6.80 -7.18
N THR A 81 8.55 5.89 -6.25
CA THR A 81 8.96 4.47 -6.35
C THR A 81 8.25 3.78 -7.51
N LEU A 82 6.94 4.01 -7.66
CA LEU A 82 6.16 3.45 -8.76
C LEU A 82 6.58 4.04 -10.12
N GLU A 83 6.96 5.32 -10.18
CA GLU A 83 7.55 5.93 -11.37
C GLU A 83 8.85 5.23 -11.79
N LYS A 84 9.75 4.98 -10.82
CA LYS A 84 11.00 4.27 -11.09
C LYS A 84 10.76 2.81 -11.49
N ALA A 85 9.80 2.13 -10.87
CA ALA A 85 9.44 0.77 -11.25
C ALA A 85 8.84 0.71 -12.66
N LYS A 86 7.95 1.66 -13.01
CA LYS A 86 7.41 1.79 -14.37
C LYS A 86 8.51 1.99 -15.41
N ALA A 87 9.60 2.68 -15.08
CA ALA A 87 10.71 2.89 -16.00
C ALA A 87 11.50 1.61 -16.36
N LEU A 88 11.32 0.51 -15.62
CA LEU A 88 11.98 -0.78 -15.89
C LEU A 88 11.27 -1.62 -16.95
N GLY A 89 10.04 -1.26 -17.31
CA GLY A 89 9.25 -2.01 -18.29
C GLY A 89 8.19 -1.13 -18.95
N THR A 90 7.20 -1.76 -19.55
CA THR A 90 6.13 -1.05 -20.28
C THR A 90 4.78 -1.17 -19.60
N TYR A 91 4.62 -2.10 -18.66
CA TYR A 91 3.40 -2.34 -17.89
C TYR A 91 3.74 -2.52 -16.41
N LEU A 92 3.11 -1.76 -15.52
CA LEU A 92 3.31 -1.79 -14.07
C LEU A 92 2.06 -2.35 -13.39
N LEU A 93 2.25 -3.53 -12.81
CA LEU A 93 1.28 -4.25 -12.00
C LEU A 93 1.62 -4.07 -10.52
N VAL A 94 0.66 -3.57 -9.74
CA VAL A 94 0.88 -3.28 -8.31
C VAL A 94 0.05 -4.18 -7.41
N GLY A 95 0.70 -4.99 -6.58
CA GLY A 95 0.06 -5.80 -5.56
C GLY A 95 -0.20 -5.03 -4.27
N ILE A 96 -1.43 -5.05 -3.77
CA ILE A 96 -1.79 -4.43 -2.48
C ILE A 96 -2.16 -5.52 -1.49
N PHE A 97 -1.42 -5.61 -0.39
CA PHE A 97 -1.67 -6.59 0.68
C PHE A 97 -2.98 -6.33 1.41
N ASP A 98 -3.63 -7.39 1.90
CA ASP A 98 -4.82 -7.31 2.75
C ASP A 98 -4.57 -6.60 4.08
N ASP A 99 -5.64 -6.07 4.69
CA ASP A 99 -5.58 -5.31 5.94
C ASP A 99 -5.01 -6.15 7.10
N GLU A 100 -5.43 -7.42 7.23
CA GLU A 100 -4.92 -8.34 8.24
C GLU A 100 -3.43 -8.62 8.09
N THR A 101 -2.98 -8.75 6.84
CA THR A 101 -1.57 -8.99 6.51
C THR A 101 -0.73 -7.78 6.89
N VAL A 102 -1.15 -6.58 6.52
CA VAL A 102 -0.46 -5.34 6.89
C VAL A 102 -0.44 -5.15 8.41
N ASN A 103 -1.54 -5.47 9.09
CA ASN A 103 -1.62 -5.42 10.54
C ASN A 103 -0.62 -6.38 11.21
N LYS A 104 -0.54 -7.63 10.74
CA LYS A 104 0.43 -8.62 11.24
C LYS A 104 1.88 -8.18 11.02
N MET A 105 2.17 -7.51 9.90
CA MET A 105 3.53 -7.05 9.57
C MET A 105 3.95 -5.79 10.34
N LYS A 106 3.06 -4.81 10.49
CA LYS A 106 3.38 -3.49 11.07
C LYS A 106 2.96 -3.35 12.54
N GLY A 107 2.00 -4.15 13.00
CA GLY A 107 1.39 -4.05 14.32
C GLY A 107 0.53 -2.80 14.50
N GLY A 108 0.08 -2.57 15.74
CA GLY A 108 -0.79 -1.45 16.08
C GLY A 108 -2.11 -1.47 15.31
N ASN A 109 -2.76 -0.31 15.14
CA ASN A 109 -4.00 -0.22 14.36
C ASN A 109 -3.76 0.01 12.85
N TYR A 110 -2.60 -0.42 12.30
CA TYR A 110 -2.33 -0.33 10.86
C TYR A 110 -3.12 -1.41 10.09
N PRO A 111 -3.52 -1.16 8.84
CA PRO A 111 -3.37 0.08 8.08
C PRO A 111 -4.37 1.17 8.48
N VAL A 112 -4.01 2.44 8.29
CA VAL A 112 -4.90 3.60 8.52
C VAL A 112 -6.06 3.59 7.51
N MET A 113 -5.74 3.26 6.25
CA MET A 113 -6.71 3.11 5.18
C MET A 113 -7.00 1.64 4.92
N ASN A 114 -8.27 1.31 4.73
CA ASN A 114 -8.68 -0.04 4.38
C ASN A 114 -8.20 -0.42 2.97
N LEU A 115 -8.26 -1.70 2.64
CA LEU A 115 -7.79 -2.25 1.36
C LEU A 115 -8.33 -1.48 0.15
N LEU A 116 -9.62 -1.18 0.13
CA LEU A 116 -10.26 -0.55 -1.03
C LEU A 116 -9.92 0.94 -1.16
N GLU A 117 -9.74 1.66 -0.05
CA GLU A 117 -9.19 3.02 -0.02
C GLU A 117 -7.78 3.05 -0.62
N ARG A 118 -6.94 2.07 -0.23
CA ARG A 118 -5.57 1.93 -0.76
C ARG A 118 -5.57 1.62 -2.26
N VAL A 119 -6.45 0.72 -2.72
CA VAL A 119 -6.62 0.39 -4.14
C VAL A 119 -6.98 1.62 -4.97
N LEU A 120 -7.95 2.42 -4.54
CA LEU A 120 -8.33 3.64 -5.28
C LEU A 120 -7.17 4.64 -5.34
N ASN A 121 -6.44 4.83 -4.23
CA ASN A 121 -5.31 5.75 -4.17
C ASN A 121 -4.17 5.33 -5.11
N VAL A 122 -3.82 4.04 -5.13
CA VAL A 122 -2.77 3.52 -6.01
C VAL A 122 -3.21 3.55 -7.47
N SER A 123 -4.47 3.19 -7.77
CA SER A 123 -5.00 3.22 -9.14
C SER A 123 -5.03 4.63 -9.73
N ALA A 124 -5.19 5.66 -8.89
CA ALA A 124 -5.13 7.06 -9.33
C ALA A 124 -3.72 7.51 -9.73
N CYS A 125 -2.67 6.73 -9.46
CA CYS A 125 -1.31 7.05 -9.85
C CYS A 125 -1.13 6.86 -11.36
N LYS A 126 -0.68 7.91 -12.07
CA LYS A 126 -0.48 7.91 -13.54
C LYS A 126 0.46 6.83 -14.07
N HIS A 127 1.31 6.26 -13.21
CA HIS A 127 2.31 5.26 -13.58
C HIS A 127 1.81 3.83 -13.45
N VAL A 128 0.71 3.61 -12.75
CA VAL A 128 0.14 2.29 -12.48
C VAL A 128 -0.84 1.93 -13.59
N ASP A 129 -0.67 0.76 -14.18
CA ASP A 129 -1.61 0.27 -15.19
C ASP A 129 -2.69 -0.60 -14.53
N GLU A 130 -2.30 -1.47 -13.60
CA GLU A 130 -3.20 -2.42 -12.98
C GLU A 130 -2.84 -2.71 -11.51
N VAL A 131 -3.85 -3.07 -10.72
CA VAL A 131 -3.72 -3.32 -9.29
C VAL A 131 -4.29 -4.70 -8.94
N ILE A 132 -3.50 -5.53 -8.25
CA ILE A 132 -3.97 -6.76 -7.63
C ILE A 132 -4.46 -6.45 -6.22
N ILE A 133 -5.75 -6.70 -6.00
CA ILE A 133 -6.40 -6.51 -4.71
C ILE A 133 -6.18 -7.77 -3.85
N GLY A 134 -5.59 -7.61 -2.67
CA GLY A 134 -5.32 -8.74 -1.77
C GLY A 134 -4.16 -9.61 -2.27
N ALA A 135 -3.06 -8.96 -2.64
CA ALA A 135 -1.87 -9.67 -3.08
C ALA A 135 -1.27 -10.53 -1.95
N PRO A 136 -0.75 -11.73 -2.26
CA PRO A 136 -0.04 -12.55 -1.29
C PRO A 136 1.31 -11.92 -0.92
N VAL A 137 1.79 -12.18 0.31
CA VAL A 137 3.12 -11.73 0.76
C VAL A 137 4.25 -12.50 0.07
N GLU A 138 4.03 -13.80 -0.16
CA GLU A 138 4.99 -14.64 -0.86
C GLU A 138 4.65 -14.64 -2.36
N ILE A 139 5.66 -14.35 -3.18
CA ILE A 139 5.51 -14.36 -4.63
C ILE A 139 5.65 -15.80 -5.12
N THR A 140 4.53 -16.41 -5.49
CA THR A 140 4.48 -17.78 -6.00
C THR A 140 4.75 -17.84 -7.51
N GLU A 141 5.25 -18.97 -8.01
CA GLU A 141 5.39 -19.19 -9.44
C GLU A 141 4.07 -19.06 -10.20
N ASP A 142 2.97 -19.45 -9.58
CA ASP A 142 1.63 -19.36 -10.16
C ASP A 142 1.23 -17.90 -10.39
N LEU A 143 1.57 -17.00 -9.47
CA LEU A 143 1.35 -15.56 -9.64
C LEU A 143 2.15 -15.02 -10.82
N ILE A 144 3.44 -15.38 -10.89
CA ILE A 144 4.35 -14.95 -11.97
C ILE A 144 3.82 -15.41 -13.34
N LYS A 145 3.44 -16.69 -13.46
CA LYS A 145 2.95 -17.27 -14.71
C LYS A 145 1.59 -16.70 -15.11
N THR A 146 0.65 -16.57 -14.16
CA THR A 146 -0.72 -16.10 -14.43
C THR A 146 -0.74 -14.64 -14.89
N MET A 147 0.11 -13.80 -14.29
CA MET A 147 0.17 -12.36 -14.58
C MET A 147 1.27 -12.00 -15.59
N ASN A 148 1.96 -12.99 -16.14
CA ASN A 148 3.08 -12.84 -17.09
C ASN A 148 4.17 -11.86 -16.59
N ILE A 149 4.50 -11.94 -15.30
CA ILE A 149 5.45 -11.02 -14.64
C ILE A 149 6.86 -11.30 -15.17
N SER A 150 7.49 -10.26 -15.72
CA SER A 150 8.86 -10.31 -16.23
C SER A 150 9.88 -9.84 -15.22
N ILE A 151 9.54 -8.83 -14.42
CA ILE A 151 10.43 -8.20 -13.44
C ILE A 151 9.68 -8.03 -12.14
N VAL A 152 10.28 -8.42 -11.02
CA VAL A 152 9.80 -8.06 -9.68
C VAL A 152 10.68 -6.94 -9.15
N ALA A 153 10.07 -5.80 -8.82
CA ALA A 153 10.76 -4.62 -8.32
C ALA A 153 10.41 -4.40 -6.84
N GLN A 154 11.41 -4.49 -5.97
CA GLN A 154 11.26 -4.22 -4.54
C GLN A 154 12.10 -3.01 -4.13
N GLY A 155 11.46 -2.06 -3.44
CA GLY A 155 12.16 -0.93 -2.86
C GLY A 155 12.92 -1.37 -1.61
N SER A 156 14.24 -1.18 -1.59
CA SER A 156 15.05 -1.36 -0.38
C SER A 156 15.21 -0.04 0.37
N ILE A 157 15.00 -0.07 1.68
CA ILE A 157 15.39 1.01 2.58
C ILE A 157 16.85 0.77 2.96
N SER A 158 17.79 1.36 2.21
CA SER A 158 19.14 1.52 2.73
C SER A 158 19.10 2.67 3.74
N SER A 159 19.33 2.38 5.01
CA SER A 159 19.46 3.39 6.06
C SER A 159 20.75 4.18 5.85
N ARG A 160 20.76 5.09 4.88
CA ARG A 160 21.87 6.02 4.72
C ARG A 160 21.76 7.05 5.83
N ARG A 161 22.40 6.75 6.98
CA ARG A 161 22.69 7.74 8.03
C ARG A 161 23.34 8.95 7.36
N ARG A 162 22.60 10.02 7.11
CA ARG A 162 23.21 11.32 6.93
C ARG A 162 23.77 11.69 8.30
N ARG A 163 25.09 11.59 8.47
CA ARG A 163 25.77 12.21 9.60
C ARG A 163 25.59 13.73 9.43
N CYS A 164 24.73 14.34 10.24
CA CYS A 164 24.69 15.79 10.37
C CYS A 164 26.01 16.24 11.05
N PRO A 165 26.78 17.17 10.46
CA PRO A 165 27.95 17.74 11.11
C PRO A 165 27.55 18.88 12.04
N SER A 166 26.84 18.56 13.12
CA SER A 166 26.72 19.34 14.36
C SER A 166 25.62 18.72 15.20
N GLY A 167 25.96 18.34 16.43
CA GLY A 167 25.03 17.71 17.36
C GLY A 167 23.88 18.65 17.69
N ASP A 168 22.67 18.16 17.48
CA ASP A 168 21.48 18.36 18.29
C ASP A 168 20.48 17.27 17.86
N GLU A 169 19.99 16.49 18.82
CA GLU A 169 19.08 15.37 18.60
C GLU A 169 17.72 15.88 18.08
N ALA A 170 17.51 15.83 16.78
CA ALA A 170 16.22 16.09 16.15
C ALA A 170 15.84 14.93 15.22
N GLY A 171 14.72 14.30 15.57
CA GLY A 171 13.84 13.41 14.79
C GLY A 171 14.41 12.75 13.54
N THR A 172 14.43 11.41 13.56
CA THR A 172 14.67 10.57 12.38
C THR A 172 13.66 10.90 11.27
N VAL A 173 14.02 11.79 10.34
CA VAL A 173 13.35 11.87 9.05
C VAL A 173 13.85 10.68 8.23
N THR A 174 13.06 9.62 8.19
CA THR A 174 13.31 8.46 7.33
C THR A 174 13.02 8.85 5.89
N ASP A 175 13.98 9.47 5.21
CA ASP A 175 13.98 9.55 3.75
C ASP A 175 14.19 8.12 3.21
N ALA A 176 13.08 7.46 2.87
CA ALA A 176 13.10 6.11 2.32
C ALA A 176 13.25 6.15 0.79
N PHE A 177 14.01 5.16 0.29
CA PHE A 177 14.08 4.68 -1.10
C PHE A 177 15.13 5.31 -2.04
N THR A 178 16.18 4.55 -2.37
CA THR A 178 17.05 4.84 -3.54
C THR A 178 17.47 3.59 -4.34
N SER A 179 16.99 2.38 -4.03
CA SER A 179 17.39 1.21 -4.82
C SER A 179 16.26 0.21 -4.98
N ILE A 180 15.92 -0.07 -6.25
CA ILE A 180 15.12 -1.22 -6.67
C ILE A 180 16.12 -2.37 -6.82
N ASN A 181 15.98 -3.43 -6.03
CA ASN A 181 16.71 -4.67 -6.28
C ASN A 181 16.04 -5.40 -7.45
N LEU A 182 16.83 -5.76 -8.45
CA LEU A 182 16.42 -6.47 -9.67
C LEU A 182 16.75 -7.98 -9.61
N ASP A 183 17.05 -8.51 -8.43
CA ASP A 183 17.64 -9.83 -8.26
C ASP A 183 16.60 -10.98 -8.35
N TRP A 184 15.85 -11.11 -9.44
CA TRP A 184 15.12 -12.35 -9.74
C TRP A 184 14.90 -12.57 -11.25
N LEU A 185 15.87 -13.23 -11.88
CA LEU A 185 15.69 -14.07 -13.07
C LEU A 185 16.51 -15.35 -12.85
N PRO A 186 15.99 -16.55 -13.11
CA PRO A 186 16.85 -17.72 -13.25
C PRO A 186 17.73 -17.53 -14.49
N GLN A 187 19.04 -17.74 -14.33
CA GLN A 187 19.97 -17.89 -15.46
C GLN A 187 19.64 -19.12 -16.29
#